data_AF-A0A6G7X7P3-F1
#
_entry.id   AF-A0A6G7X7P3-F1
#
_cell.length_a   1.000
_cell.length_b   1.000
_cell.length_c   1.000
_cell.angle_alpha   90.00
_cell.angle_beta   90.00
_cell.angle_gamma   90.00
#
_symmetry.space_group_name_H-M   'P 1'
#
loop_
_entity.id
_entity.type
_entity.pdbx_description
1 polymer ?
#
loop_
_entity_poly.entity_id
_entity_poly.type
_entity_poly.pdbx_seq_one_letter_code
_entity_poly.pdbx_strand_id
1 'polypeptide(L)' 'MDSNNSLEMLNSILMVYAIPFSIILLAGIVVLILGFAKEKRGFKIAGLIIAVTGFKLLVLLGCMALYMKFIVSMMPHNT' A
#
# COMPACT_ATOMS: atom_id res chain seq x y z
N MET A 1 -22.95 17.00 3.86
CA MET A 1 -22.40 15.63 3.81
C MET A 1 -21.35 15.55 4.90
N ASP A 2 -21.64 14.85 5.99
CA ASP A 2 -20.78 14.78 7.18
C ASP A 2 -19.34 14.43 6.83
N SER A 3 -18.40 15.29 7.23
CA SER A 3 -16.95 15.06 7.06
C SER A 3 -16.51 13.72 7.66
N ASN A 4 -17.21 13.25 8.69
CA ASN A 4 -16.99 11.94 9.31
C ASN A 4 -17.31 10.77 8.37
N ASN A 5 -18.43 10.84 7.64
CA ASN A 5 -18.82 9.78 6.69
C ASN A 5 -17.84 9.68 5.51
N SER A 6 -17.31 10.82 5.04
CA SER A 6 -16.28 10.82 4.00
C SER A 6 -14.96 10.22 4.48
N LEU A 7 -14.56 10.47 5.73
CA LEU A 7 -13.34 9.90 6.31
C LEU A 7 -13.46 8.38 6.50
N GLU A 8 -14.59 7.90 7.00
CA GLU A 8 -14.83 6.46 7.18
C GLU A 8 -14.87 5.72 5.84
N MET A 9 -15.53 6.30 4.83
CA MET A 9 -15.55 5.73 3.49
C MET A 9 -14.15 5.65 2.87
N LEU A 10 -13.32 6.68 3.07
CA LEU A 10 -11.94 6.74 2.59
C LEU A 10 -11.04 5.74 3.33
N ASN A 11 -11.23 5.57 4.64
CA ASN A 11 -10.52 4.58 5.45
C ASN A 11 -10.91 3.15 5.03
N SER A 12 -12.18 2.92 4.70
CA SER A 12 -12.65 1.63 4.19
C SER A 12 -12.05 1.31 2.83
N ILE A 13 -11.98 2.29 1.93
CA ILE A 13 -11.31 2.17 0.63
C ILE A 13 -9.81 1.87 0.82
N LEU A 14 -9.14 2.60 1.71
CA LEU A 14 -7.73 2.39 2.06
C LEU A 14 -7.47 0.95 2.55
N MET A 15 -8.32 0.43 3.44
CA MET A 15 -8.19 -0.97 3.90
C MET A 15 -8.36 -1.96 2.74
N VAL A 16 -9.36 -1.77 1.88
CA VAL A 16 -9.63 -2.66 0.75
C VAL A 16 -8.44 -2.72 -0.21
N TYR A 17 -7.76 -1.60 -0.46
CA TYR A 17 -6.57 -1.57 -1.31
C TYR A 17 -5.27 -1.98 -0.59
N ALA A 18 -5.16 -1.81 0.73
CA ALA A 18 -3.99 -2.21 1.49
C ALA A 18 -3.76 -3.73 1.49
N ILE A 19 -4.84 -4.52 1.50
CA ILE A 19 -4.81 -5.98 1.48
C ILE A 19 -4.12 -6.53 0.22
N PRO A 20 -4.59 -6.24 -1.02
CA PRO A 20 -3.95 -6.74 -2.23
C PRO A 20 -2.51 -6.27 -2.39
N PHE A 21 -2.18 -5.03 -2.00
CA PHE A 21 -0.79 -4.57 -2.04
C PHE A 21 0.13 -5.33 -1.07
N SER A 22 -0.37 -5.65 0.12
CA SER A 22 0.36 -6.49 1.09
C SER A 22 0.57 -7.91 0.56
N ILE A 23 -0.43 -8.48 -0.11
CA ILE A 23 -0.32 -9.81 -0.74
C ILE A 23 0.72 -9.79 -1.88
N ILE A 24 0.72 -8.77 -2.73
CA ILE A 24 1.70 -8.61 -3.82
C ILE A 24 3.12 -8.50 -3.25
N LEU A 25 3.30 -7.73 -2.18
CA LEU A 25 4.58 -7.57 -1.51
C LEU A 25 5.07 -8.91 -0.90
N LEU A 26 4.17 -9.64 -0.23
CA LEU A 26 4.45 -10.96 0.32
C LEU A 26 4.83 -11.96 -0.80
N ALA A 27 4.09 -11.96 -1.91
CA ALA A 27 4.38 -12.79 -3.07
C ALA A 27 5.76 -12.48 -3.66
N GLY A 28 6.12 -11.19 -3.77
CA GLY A 28 7.44 -10.75 -4.19
C GLY A 28 8.55 -11.29 -3.29
N ILE A 29 8.38 -11.19 -1.96
CA ILE A 29 9.33 -11.71 -0.96
C ILE A 29 9.48 -13.23 -1.09
N VAL A 30 8.38 -13.97 -1.23
CA VAL A 30 8.41 -15.44 -1.40
C VAL A 30 9.17 -15.83 -2.65
N VAL A 31 8.91 -15.17 -3.80
CA VAL A 31 9.63 -15.41 -5.06
C VAL A 31 11.12 -15.10 -4.91
N LEU A 32 11.45 -14.05 -4.16
CA LEU A 32 12.83 -13.63 -3.88
C LEU A 32 13.57 -14.70 -3.04
N ILE A 33 12.95 -15.20 -1.97
CA ILE A 33 13.49 -16.29 -1.13
C ILE A 33 13.68 -17.57 -1.95
N LEU A 34 12.69 -17.96 -2.76
CA LEU A 34 12.79 -19.12 -3.65
C LEU A 34 13.90 -18.94 -4.70
N GLY A 35 14.09 -17.71 -5.19
CA GLY A 35 15.19 -17.35 -6.09
C GLY A 35 16.56 -17.45 -5.41
N PHE A 36 16.66 -17.13 -4.12
CA PHE A 36 17.86 -17.40 -3.32
C PHE A 36 18.10 -18.88 -3.11
N ALA A 37 17.07 -19.66 -2.76
CA ALA A 37 17.19 -21.09 -2.51
C ALA A 37 17.61 -21.90 -3.74
N LYS A 38 17.17 -21.51 -4.95
CA LYS A 38 17.45 -22.23 -6.21
C LYS A 38 18.60 -21.64 -7.04
N GLU A 39 19.31 -20.63 -6.55
CA GLU A 39 20.39 -19.91 -7.26
C GLU A 39 20.04 -19.36 -8.66
N LYS A 40 18.76 -19.33 -9.04
CA LYS A 40 18.32 -18.80 -10.33
C LYS A 40 18.30 -17.27 -10.29
N ARG A 41 19.33 -16.64 -10.88
CA ARG A 41 19.45 -15.17 -10.99
C ARG A 41 18.17 -14.50 -11.49
N GLY A 42 17.47 -15.08 -12.47
CA GLY A 42 16.22 -14.53 -13.00
C GLY A 42 15.08 -14.46 -11.97
N PHE A 43 14.96 -15.45 -11.09
CA PHE A 43 13.93 -15.46 -10.03
C PHE A 43 14.23 -14.43 -8.94
N LYS A 44 15.51 -14.22 -8.60
CA LYS A 44 15.93 -13.17 -7.65
C LYS A 44 15.51 -11.78 -8.14
N ILE A 45 15.78 -11.50 -9.40
CA ILE A 45 15.46 -10.21 -10.03
C ILE A 45 13.94 -10.03 -10.12
N ALA A 46 13.20 -11.05 -10.56
CA ALA A 46 11.74 -11.00 -10.64
C ALA A 46 11.10 -10.76 -9.25
N GLY A 47 11.54 -11.49 -8.23
CA GLY A 47 11.09 -11.29 -6.85
C GLY A 47 11.39 -9.89 -6.32
N LEU A 48 12.59 -9.37 -6.60
CA LEU A 48 12.99 -8.00 -6.22
C LEU A 48 12.08 -6.95 -6.89
N ILE A 49 11.81 -7.09 -8.19
CA ILE A 49 10.96 -6.17 -8.94
C ILE A 49 9.54 -6.18 -8.36
N ILE A 50 8.97 -7.36 -8.11
CA ILE A 50 7.62 -7.50 -7.56
C ILE A 50 7.55 -6.90 -6.14
N ALA A 51 8.54 -7.19 -5.29
CA ALA A 51 8.60 -6.67 -3.93
C ALA A 51 8.74 -5.13 -3.91
N VAL A 52 9.64 -4.56 -4.73
CA VAL A 52 9.81 -3.10 -4.86
C VAL A 52 8.55 -2.44 -5.40
N THR A 53 7.86 -3.08 -6.35
CA THR A 53 6.61 -2.56 -6.92
C THR A 53 5.50 -2.56 -5.87
N GLY A 54 5.32 -3.67 -5.14
CA GLY A 54 4.37 -3.75 -4.03
C GLY A 54 4.66 -2.72 -2.94
N PHE A 55 5.94 -2.51 -2.61
CA PHE A 55 6.34 -1.52 -1.60
C PHE A 55 6.05 -0.09 -2.05
N LYS A 56 6.37 0.25 -3.29
CA LYS A 56 6.03 1.57 -3.87
C LYS A 56 4.53 1.84 -3.83
N LEU A 57 3.70 0.86 -4.18
CA LEU A 57 2.24 0.99 -4.14
C LEU A 57 1.73 1.19 -2.70
N LEU A 58 2.30 0.47 -1.73
CA LEU A 58 1.95 0.59 -0.33
C LEU A 58 2.35 1.96 0.25
N VAL A 59 3.54 2.47 -0.10
CA VAL A 59 3.97 3.82 0.27
C VAL A 59 3.07 4.89 -0.34
N LEU A 60 2.71 4.76 -1.62
CA LEU A 60 1.80 5.68 -2.29
C LEU A 60 0.42 5.72 -1.60
N LEU A 61 -0.10 4.54 -1.25
CA LEU A 61 -1.36 4.41 -0.51
C LEU A 61 -1.27 5.08 0.87
N GLY A 62 -0.17 4.87 1.60
CA GLY A 62 0.09 5.53 2.89
C GLY A 62 0.20 7.05 2.79
N CYS A 63 0.89 7.55 1.77
CA CYS A 63 0.98 8.99 1.48
C CYS A 63 -0.40 9.58 1.16
N MET A 64 -1.24 8.88 0.38
CA MET A 64 -2.60 9.31 0.09
C MET A 64 -3.46 9.36 1.35
N ALA A 65 -3.32 8.37 2.24
CA ALA A 65 -4.00 8.35 3.54
C ALA A 65 -3.61 9.53 4.42
N LEU A 66 -2.30 9.83 4.51
CA LEU A 66 -1.78 10.96 5.28
C LEU A 66 -2.22 12.30 4.70
N TYR A 67 -2.21 12.43 3.37
CA TYR A 67 -2.67 13.63 2.68
C TYR A 67 -4.15 13.91 2.96
N MET A 68 -5.00 12.88 2.89
CA MET A 68 -6.42 13.03 3.21
C MET A 68 -6.66 13.37 4.69
N LYS A 69 -5.94 12.74 5.62
CA LYS A 69 -5.96 13.12 7.04
C LYS A 69 -5.57 14.58 7.24
N PHE A 70 -4.55 15.05 6.52
CA PHE A 70 -4.09 16.43 6.60
C PHE A 70 -5.13 17.43 6.07
N ILE A 71 -5.77 17.12 4.93
CA ILE A 71 -6.88 17.94 4.40
C ILE A 71 -8.03 18.03 5.40
N VAL A 72 -8.45 16.89 5.97
CA VAL A 72 -9.54 16.88 6.96
C VAL A 72 -9.16 17.68 8.20
N SER A 73 -7.91 17.60 8.66
CA SER A 73 -7.43 18.39 9.79
C SER A 73 -7.35 19.90 9.51
N MET A 74 -7.26 20.29 8.24
CA MET A 74 -7.20 21.70 7.79
C MET A 74 -8.58 22.28 7.49
N MET A 75 -9.62 21.44 7.42
CA MET A 75 -10.97 21.89 7.10
C MET A 75 -11.58 22.57 8.34
N PRO A 76 -11.96 23.85 8.27
CA PRO A 76 -12.46 24.57 9.44
C PRO A 76 -13.76 23.93 9.93
N HIS A 77 -13.78 23.53 11.19
CA HIS A 77 -14.98 23.12 11.92
C HIS A 77 -15.85 24.37 12.13
N ASN A 78 -16.62 24.74 11.11
CA ASN A 78 -17.56 25.85 11.22
C ASN A 78 -18.72 25.39 12.12
N THR A 79 -18.65 25.84 13.39
CA THR A 79 -19.72 25.83 14.40
C THR A 79 -21.03 26.38 13.86
#